data_AF-A0A661SNA1-F1
#
_entry.id   AF-A0A661SNA1-F1
#
_cell.length_a   1.000
_cell.length_b   1.000
_cell.length_c   1.000
_cell.angle_alpha   90.00
_cell.angle_beta   90.00
_cell.angle_gamma   90.00
#
_symmetry.space_group_name_H-M   'P 1'
#
loop_
_entity.id
_entity.type
_entity.pdbx_description
1 polymer ?
#
loop_
_entity_poly.entity_id
_entity_poly.type
_entity_poly.pdbx_seq_one_letter_code
_entity_poly.pdbx_strand_id
1 'polypeptide(L)'
;MNTLKKCLIFIKFVCNKSICGSNIFGLGYKSDPDEAPKSDFFKKSDFSHEEEKMKKHVRYLFLLCTLILSLSYGCMAPPRVLIKDGKEYCKVDGHFTYRWYDYYERAVSCADGEFYDEAMSDLDKAIRQRDEDIRMAKVWGMRLRDYFPHREKGIIHYIQGQDEVAQSELQRSMRDEPSDKAEKWLDKVRKRLMSREPPSVPRIFVKGLSDENEIWTKDRPILLSGWAEDEQYVSEITISGQPYLVERSGKQVNFGKKLNLSQGEHRIRITATNLRGTRSAERELIIHVDRSGP
;
A
#
# COMPACT_ATOMS: atom_id res chain seq x y z
N MET A 1 14.15 34.12 -44.61
CA MET A 1 14.47 32.83 -45.25
C MET A 1 15.63 32.09 -44.56
N ASN A 2 15.65 32.02 -43.21
CA ASN A 2 16.77 31.40 -42.47
C ASN A 2 16.37 30.72 -41.13
N THR A 3 15.10 30.35 -40.98
CA THR A 3 14.59 29.70 -39.75
C THR A 3 13.99 28.31 -39.98
N LEU A 4 13.80 27.88 -41.24
CA LEU A 4 13.25 26.55 -41.58
C LEU A 4 14.31 25.44 -41.73
N LYS A 5 15.61 25.77 -41.75
CA LYS A 5 16.69 24.75 -41.87
C LYS A 5 17.13 24.14 -40.54
N LYS A 6 16.68 24.64 -39.37
CA LYS A 6 17.11 24.12 -38.06
C LYS A 6 16.17 23.08 -37.44
N CYS A 7 14.95 22.87 -37.97
CA CYS A 7 14.04 21.85 -37.45
C CYS A 7 14.25 20.44 -38.02
N LEU A 8 14.93 20.27 -39.16
CA LEU A 8 15.06 18.97 -39.82
C LEU A 8 16.21 18.08 -39.31
N ILE A 9 17.04 18.56 -38.38
CA ILE A 9 18.21 17.79 -37.89
C ILE A 9 17.90 17.00 -36.60
N PHE A 10 16.80 17.29 -35.91
CA PHE A 10 16.51 16.63 -34.61
C PHE A 10 15.73 15.31 -34.71
N ILE A 11 15.17 14.96 -35.88
CA ILE A 11 14.35 13.74 -36.06
C ILE A 11 15.16 12.50 -36.46
N LYS A 12 16.48 12.62 -36.67
CA LYS A 12 17.36 11.48 -37.03
C LYS A 12 18.06 10.80 -35.85
N PHE A 13 17.79 11.19 -34.60
CA PHE A 13 18.53 10.66 -33.42
C PHE A 13 17.72 9.78 -32.47
N VAL A 14 16.44 9.50 -32.76
CA VAL A 14 15.60 8.62 -31.93
C VAL A 14 15.01 7.51 -32.80
N CYS A 15 15.87 6.62 -33.29
CA CYS A 15 15.46 5.29 -33.75
C CYS A 15 16.69 4.38 -33.78
N ASN A 16 17.37 4.28 -32.64
CA ASN A 16 18.42 3.28 -32.46
C ASN A 16 18.41 2.80 -31.00
N LYS A 17 17.50 1.87 -30.70
CA LYS A 17 17.68 0.77 -29.73
C LYS A 17 16.39 -0.05 -29.63
N SER A 18 16.60 -1.36 -29.49
CA SER A 18 15.63 -2.45 -29.33
C SER A 18 14.96 -2.95 -30.61
N ILE A 19 15.45 -4.10 -31.12
CA ILE A 19 14.82 -5.40 -30.83
C ILE A 19 15.84 -6.51 -31.17
N CYS A 20 16.07 -7.39 -30.18
CA CYS A 20 16.79 -8.64 -30.31
C CYS A 20 15.99 -9.67 -31.12
N GLY A 21 16.70 -10.38 -32.00
CA GLY A 21 16.73 -11.85 -32.08
C GLY A 21 15.43 -12.61 -32.40
N SER A 22 15.43 -13.29 -33.55
CA SER A 22 15.19 -14.74 -33.68
C SER A 22 15.44 -15.17 -35.12
N ASN A 23 16.30 -16.18 -35.28
CA ASN A 23 16.52 -16.94 -36.50
C ASN A 23 15.21 -17.52 -37.07
N ILE A 24 15.15 -17.72 -38.39
CA ILE A 24 14.83 -19.01 -39.04
C ILE A 24 14.67 -18.81 -40.58
N PHE A 25 15.14 -19.82 -41.32
CA PHE A 25 15.00 -20.10 -42.76
C PHE A 25 15.79 -19.26 -43.77
N GLY A 26 16.90 -19.87 -44.21
CA GLY A 26 17.48 -19.60 -45.52
C GLY A 26 16.62 -20.19 -46.64
N LEU A 27 16.75 -19.60 -47.81
CA LEU A 27 16.73 -20.24 -49.13
C LEU A 27 17.36 -19.22 -50.10
N GLY A 28 18.39 -19.67 -50.82
CA GLY A 28 19.20 -18.81 -51.67
C GLY A 28 18.47 -18.32 -52.91
N TYR A 29 18.89 -17.17 -53.43
CA TYR A 29 18.64 -16.78 -54.81
C TYR A 29 19.87 -16.11 -55.41
N LYS A 30 20.17 -16.56 -56.62
CA LYS A 30 21.28 -16.19 -57.50
C LYS A 30 21.33 -14.69 -57.79
N SER A 31 22.56 -14.19 -57.83
CA SER A 31 22.96 -12.98 -58.54
C SER A 31 23.05 -13.25 -60.05
N ASP A 32 22.32 -12.47 -60.85
CA ASP A 32 22.67 -12.17 -62.24
C ASP A 32 22.65 -10.63 -62.40
N PRO A 33 23.69 -10.03 -63.01
CA PRO A 33 23.72 -8.63 -63.40
C PRO A 33 23.11 -8.46 -64.80
N ASP A 34 22.99 -7.20 -65.22
CA ASP A 34 22.61 -6.74 -66.56
C ASP A 34 21.11 -6.49 -66.78
N GLU A 35 20.70 -5.23 -66.56
CA GLU A 35 20.04 -4.46 -67.62
C GLU A 35 19.93 -2.98 -67.20
N ALA A 36 20.61 -2.11 -67.94
CA ALA A 36 20.44 -0.67 -67.87
C ALA A 36 19.27 -0.26 -68.78
N PRO A 37 18.22 0.43 -68.26
CA PRO A 37 17.24 1.05 -69.12
C PRO A 37 17.61 2.49 -69.44
N LYS A 38 17.21 2.84 -70.66
CA LYS A 38 17.56 4.02 -71.45
C LYS A 38 17.01 5.31 -70.86
N SER A 39 17.74 6.38 -71.15
CA SER A 39 17.36 7.78 -70.94
C SER A 39 16.14 8.14 -71.79
N ASP A 40 15.00 8.32 -71.15
CA ASP A 40 13.83 8.93 -71.78
C ASP A 40 13.61 10.36 -71.29
N PHE A 41 13.43 11.20 -72.29
CA PHE A 41 13.33 12.64 -72.30
C PHE A 41 12.04 13.10 -71.59
N PHE A 42 12.12 13.40 -70.29
CA PHE A 42 10.95 13.86 -69.54
C PHE A 42 10.63 15.33 -69.82
N LYS A 43 9.47 15.57 -70.45
CA LYS A 43 8.91 16.89 -70.77
C LYS A 43 8.72 17.73 -69.50
N LYS A 44 9.24 18.95 -69.53
CA LYS A 44 9.25 19.93 -68.43
C LYS A 44 7.90 20.65 -68.19
N SER A 45 6.81 20.20 -68.83
CA SER A 45 5.52 20.91 -68.85
C SER A 45 4.45 20.37 -67.88
N ASP A 46 4.65 19.20 -67.27
CA ASP A 46 3.66 18.61 -66.35
C ASP A 46 3.98 18.89 -64.86
N PHE A 47 5.15 19.43 -64.55
CA PHE A 47 5.63 19.62 -63.17
C PHE A 47 4.91 20.76 -62.43
N SER A 48 4.40 21.77 -63.14
CA SER A 48 3.71 22.92 -62.54
C SER A 48 2.32 22.58 -62.00
N HIS A 49 1.67 21.54 -62.52
CA HIS A 49 0.34 21.14 -62.06
C HIS A 49 0.41 20.22 -60.82
N GLU A 50 1.44 19.38 -60.72
CA GLU A 50 1.67 18.55 -59.52
C GLU A 50 2.13 19.36 -58.30
N GLU A 51 2.93 20.42 -58.50
CA GLU A 51 3.32 21.32 -57.41
C GLU A 51 2.13 22.04 -56.77
N GLU A 52 1.14 22.43 -57.57
CA GLU A 52 -0.08 23.07 -57.07
C GLU A 52 -0.96 22.09 -56.28
N LYS A 53 -1.02 20.83 -56.74
CA LYS A 53 -1.74 19.75 -56.07
C LYS A 53 -1.10 19.40 -54.73
N MET A 54 0.23 19.31 -54.66
CA MET A 54 0.97 19.10 -53.40
C MET A 54 0.79 20.26 -52.41
N LYS A 55 0.82 21.52 -52.86
CA LYS A 55 0.60 22.69 -51.97
C LYS A 55 -0.80 22.68 -51.35
N LYS A 56 -1.82 22.20 -52.08
CA LYS A 56 -3.16 22.00 -51.51
C LYS A 56 -3.19 20.88 -50.47
N HIS A 57 -2.54 19.75 -50.72
CA HIS A 57 -2.52 18.61 -49.77
C HIS A 57 -1.74 18.94 -48.49
N VAL A 58 -0.63 19.67 -48.59
CA VAL A 58 0.13 20.16 -47.44
C VAL A 58 -0.70 21.16 -46.62
N ARG A 59 -1.45 22.05 -47.27
CA ARG A 59 -2.38 22.97 -46.58
C ARG A 59 -3.51 22.22 -45.86
N TYR A 60 -4.10 21.20 -46.48
CA TYR A 60 -5.13 20.37 -45.83
C TYR A 60 -4.57 19.57 -44.66
N LEU A 61 -3.36 19.01 -44.78
CA LEU A 61 -2.69 18.30 -43.69
C LEU A 61 -2.39 19.24 -42.51
N PHE A 62 -1.94 20.47 -42.80
CA PHE A 62 -1.69 21.47 -41.75
C PHE A 62 -2.98 21.88 -41.03
N LEU A 63 -4.06 22.11 -41.79
CA LEU A 63 -5.38 22.43 -41.23
C LEU A 63 -5.93 21.28 -40.37
N LEU A 64 -5.76 20.03 -40.82
CA LEU A 64 -6.15 18.83 -40.08
C LEU A 64 -5.34 18.70 -38.77
N CYS A 65 -4.02 18.89 -38.81
CA CYS A 65 -3.19 18.87 -37.60
C CYS A 65 -3.56 19.98 -36.62
N THR A 66 -3.87 21.20 -37.09
CA THR A 66 -4.32 22.29 -36.20
C THR A 66 -5.69 22.01 -35.59
N LEU A 67 -6.59 21.37 -36.34
CA LEU A 67 -7.91 20.96 -35.84
C LEU A 67 -7.76 19.87 -34.76
N ILE A 68 -6.89 18.88 -34.98
CA ILE A 68 -6.59 17.82 -34.00
C ILE A 68 -5.90 18.39 -32.74
N LEU A 69 -4.98 19.35 -32.88
CA LEU A 69 -4.40 20.04 -31.72
C LEU A 69 -5.43 20.87 -30.95
N SER A 70 -6.38 21.52 -31.64
CA SER A 70 -7.43 22.29 -30.95
C SER A 70 -8.41 21.41 -30.17
N LEU A 71 -8.64 20.17 -30.62
CA LEU A 71 -9.49 19.19 -29.95
C LEU A 71 -8.82 18.50 -28.75
N SER A 72 -7.52 18.67 -28.55
CA SER A 72 -6.77 18.09 -27.42
C SER A 72 -6.58 19.04 -26.23
N TYR A 73 -7.07 20.28 -26.31
CA TYR A 73 -7.26 21.14 -25.14
C TYR A 73 -8.52 20.71 -24.38
N GLY A 74 -8.44 19.51 -23.77
CA GLY A 74 -9.41 19.07 -22.79
C GLY A 74 -9.36 20.04 -21.61
N CYS A 75 -10.43 20.82 -21.44
CA CYS A 75 -10.65 21.62 -20.25
C CYS A 75 -10.62 20.67 -19.05
N MET A 76 -9.62 20.80 -18.19
CA MET A 76 -9.48 19.97 -17.00
C MET A 76 -10.59 20.40 -16.03
N ALA A 77 -11.69 19.65 -16.04
CA ALA A 77 -12.84 19.94 -15.19
C ALA A 77 -12.40 20.02 -13.72
N PRO A 78 -12.93 20.98 -12.95
CA PRO A 78 -12.58 21.09 -11.54
C PRO A 78 -12.94 19.79 -10.81
N PRO A 79 -12.20 19.45 -9.74
CA PRO A 79 -12.49 18.27 -8.95
C PRO A 79 -13.94 18.32 -8.46
N ARG A 80 -14.70 17.23 -8.70
CA ARG A 80 -16.12 17.17 -8.33
C ARG A 80 -16.25 17.03 -6.82
N VAL A 81 -16.94 17.98 -6.20
CA VAL A 81 -17.36 17.91 -4.79
C VAL A 81 -18.67 17.13 -4.72
N LEU A 82 -18.77 16.19 -3.79
CA LEU A 82 -19.97 15.38 -3.57
C LEU A 82 -20.71 15.88 -2.33
N ILE A 83 -22.03 15.82 -2.33
CA ILE A 83 -22.85 16.28 -1.19
C ILE A 83 -23.65 15.10 -0.66
N LYS A 84 -23.58 14.87 0.66
CA LYS A 84 -24.39 13.90 1.39
C LYS A 84 -24.85 14.53 2.70
N ASP A 85 -26.15 14.47 2.96
CA ASP A 85 -26.78 15.05 4.16
C ASP A 85 -26.48 16.54 4.36
N GLY A 86 -26.40 17.31 3.25
CA GLY A 86 -26.08 18.73 3.27
C GLY A 86 -24.62 19.07 3.59
N LYS A 87 -23.74 18.06 3.69
CA LYS A 87 -22.30 18.24 3.89
C LYS A 87 -21.52 17.85 2.63
N GLU A 88 -20.49 18.65 2.33
CA GLU A 88 -19.58 18.44 1.21
C GLU A 88 -18.46 17.46 1.55
N TYR A 89 -18.18 16.54 0.63
CA TYR A 89 -17.13 15.52 0.66
C TYR A 89 -16.36 15.51 -0.66
N CYS A 90 -15.29 14.71 -0.72
CA CYS A 90 -14.40 14.64 -1.89
C CYS A 90 -13.78 16.01 -2.25
N LYS A 91 -13.36 16.77 -1.24
CA LYS A 91 -12.68 18.06 -1.41
C LYS A 91 -11.28 18.07 -0.83
N VAL A 92 -10.49 19.04 -1.27
CA VAL A 92 -9.16 19.35 -0.71
C VAL A 92 -9.14 20.77 -0.17
N ASP A 93 -8.27 21.03 0.79
CA ASP A 93 -8.02 22.37 1.29
C ASP A 93 -7.17 23.16 0.29
N GLY A 94 -7.78 24.17 -0.32
CA GLY A 94 -7.10 25.07 -1.26
C GLY A 94 -7.09 24.54 -2.70
N HIS A 95 -5.97 24.76 -3.40
CA HIS A 95 -5.85 24.43 -4.82
C HIS A 95 -5.37 23.00 -5.04
N PHE A 96 -6.07 22.26 -5.90
CA PHE A 96 -5.68 20.90 -6.29
C PHE A 96 -4.48 20.93 -7.24
N THR A 97 -3.29 20.54 -6.75
CA THR A 97 -2.03 20.58 -7.51
C THR A 97 -1.68 19.27 -8.20
N TYR A 98 -2.59 18.28 -8.16
CA TYR A 98 -2.41 16.94 -8.76
C TYR A 98 -1.22 16.17 -8.16
N ARG A 99 -0.82 16.50 -6.94
CA ARG A 99 0.22 15.78 -6.20
C ARG A 99 -0.40 14.68 -5.34
N TRP A 100 0.41 13.69 -4.97
CA TRP A 100 -0.01 12.55 -4.14
C TRP A 100 -0.82 12.96 -2.90
N TYR A 101 -0.45 14.06 -2.25
CA TYR A 101 -1.12 14.54 -1.04
C TYR A 101 -2.51 15.12 -1.32
N ASP A 102 -2.74 15.73 -2.49
CA ASP A 102 -4.06 16.24 -2.87
C ASP A 102 -5.02 15.09 -3.13
N TYR A 103 -4.55 14.06 -3.85
CA TYR A 103 -5.32 12.85 -4.08
C TYR A 103 -5.64 12.13 -2.77
N TYR A 104 -4.66 12.00 -1.88
CA TYR A 104 -4.87 11.38 -0.57
C TYR A 104 -5.88 12.13 0.28
N GLU A 105 -5.73 13.45 0.38
CA GLU A 105 -6.64 14.29 1.15
C GLU A 105 -8.06 14.21 0.62
N ARG A 106 -8.22 14.26 -0.71
CA ARG A 106 -9.53 14.09 -1.34
C ARG A 106 -10.09 12.70 -1.08
N ALA A 107 -9.27 11.66 -1.15
CA ALA A 107 -9.70 10.29 -0.89
C ALA A 107 -10.20 10.10 0.55
N VAL A 108 -9.50 10.66 1.54
CA VAL A 108 -9.93 10.64 2.94
C VAL A 108 -11.27 11.37 3.08
N SER A 109 -11.39 12.55 2.46
CA SER A 109 -12.65 13.29 2.44
C SER A 109 -13.78 12.50 1.77
N CYS A 110 -13.53 11.76 0.69
CA CYS A 110 -14.51 10.88 0.07
C CYS A 110 -14.91 9.72 0.99
N ALA A 111 -13.93 9.07 1.61
CA ALA A 111 -14.16 7.94 2.52
C ALA A 111 -15.00 8.34 3.74
N ASP A 112 -14.79 9.55 4.28
CA ASP A 112 -15.63 10.11 5.36
C ASP A 112 -17.09 10.31 4.94
N GLY A 113 -17.35 10.50 3.64
CA GLY A 113 -18.69 10.57 3.06
C GLY A 113 -19.27 9.22 2.62
N GLU A 114 -18.52 8.13 2.83
CA GLU A 114 -18.81 6.77 2.35
C GLU A 114 -18.82 6.65 0.80
N PHE A 115 -18.14 7.57 0.12
CA PHE A 115 -17.92 7.53 -1.33
C PHE A 115 -16.67 6.68 -1.63
N TYR A 116 -16.81 5.37 -1.44
CA TYR A 116 -15.68 4.44 -1.42
C TYR A 116 -15.02 4.23 -2.78
N ASP A 117 -15.78 4.29 -3.87
CA ASP A 117 -15.24 4.08 -5.22
C ASP A 117 -14.37 5.28 -5.65
N GLU A 118 -14.83 6.50 -5.35
CA GLU A 118 -14.07 7.73 -5.55
C GLU A 118 -12.83 7.77 -4.68
N ALA A 119 -12.97 7.41 -3.39
CA ALA A 119 -11.86 7.31 -2.46
C ALA A 119 -10.80 6.33 -2.99
N MET A 120 -11.21 5.14 -3.45
CA MET A 120 -10.30 4.15 -4.01
C MET A 120 -9.56 4.64 -5.26
N SER A 121 -10.27 5.31 -6.18
CA SER A 121 -9.66 5.89 -7.38
C SER A 121 -8.55 6.87 -7.04
N ASP A 122 -8.76 7.70 -6.01
CA ASP A 122 -7.79 8.69 -5.60
C ASP A 122 -6.65 8.12 -4.74
N LEU A 123 -6.92 7.13 -3.89
CA LEU A 123 -5.86 6.37 -3.20
C LEU A 123 -4.93 5.72 -4.22
N ASP A 124 -5.46 5.09 -5.27
CA ASP A 124 -4.62 4.48 -6.31
C ASP A 124 -3.77 5.52 -7.06
N LYS A 125 -4.28 6.73 -7.29
CA LYS A 125 -3.48 7.82 -7.88
C LYS A 125 -2.41 8.33 -6.92
N ALA A 126 -2.71 8.41 -5.62
CA ALA A 126 -1.74 8.79 -4.61
C ALA A 126 -0.61 7.74 -4.51
N ILE A 127 -0.97 6.47 -4.40
CA ILE A 127 -0.05 5.32 -4.33
C ILE A 127 0.89 5.27 -5.55
N ARG A 128 0.36 5.49 -6.76
CA ARG A 128 1.18 5.53 -7.99
C ARG A 128 2.27 6.60 -7.96
N GLN A 129 2.05 7.71 -7.25
CA GLN A 129 3.03 8.78 -7.11
C GLN A 129 3.93 8.57 -5.89
N ARG A 130 3.38 8.01 -4.82
CA ARG A 130 4.07 7.73 -3.56
C ARG A 130 3.37 6.58 -2.86
N ASP A 131 4.03 5.45 -2.80
CA ASP A 131 3.42 4.19 -2.39
C ASP A 131 3.45 3.98 -0.86
N GLU A 132 4.55 4.32 -0.20
CA GLU A 132 4.79 4.04 1.21
C GLU A 132 3.89 4.84 2.18
N ASP A 133 3.36 4.15 3.21
CA ASP A 133 2.75 4.78 4.39
C ASP A 133 3.84 5.43 5.26
N ILE A 134 3.60 6.68 5.71
CA ILE A 134 4.57 7.45 6.51
C ILE A 134 3.87 8.52 7.37
N ARG A 135 4.30 8.65 8.63
CA ARG A 135 3.93 9.78 9.49
C ARG A 135 4.64 11.04 9.06
N MET A 136 3.97 12.18 9.23
CA MET A 136 4.60 13.50 9.04
C MET A 136 5.28 13.64 7.66
N ALA A 137 4.64 13.11 6.63
CA ALA A 137 5.10 13.21 5.26
C ALA A 137 5.17 14.67 4.83
N LYS A 138 6.34 15.08 4.31
CA LYS A 138 6.56 16.45 3.85
C LYS A 138 5.77 16.71 2.56
N VAL A 139 4.88 17.70 2.60
CA VAL A 139 4.00 18.10 1.49
C VAL A 139 4.60 19.28 0.71
N TRP A 140 4.65 20.45 1.34
CA TRP A 140 5.24 21.68 0.78
C TRP A 140 5.75 22.59 1.89
N GLY A 141 6.93 23.19 1.69
CA GLY A 141 7.57 24.06 2.68
C GLY A 141 7.76 23.33 4.02
N MET A 142 7.14 23.86 5.08
CA MET A 142 7.14 23.30 6.44
C MET A 142 5.87 22.49 6.77
N ARG A 143 4.95 22.27 5.81
CA ARG A 143 3.72 21.51 6.06
C ARG A 143 4.00 20.01 6.02
N LEU A 144 3.61 19.34 7.09
CA LEU A 144 3.70 17.90 7.29
C LEU A 144 2.28 17.34 7.39
N ARG A 145 2.06 16.14 6.85
CA ARG A 145 0.77 15.44 6.91
C ARG A 145 1.02 13.95 7.10
N ASP A 146 0.24 13.32 7.96
CA ASP A 146 0.20 11.86 8.03
C ASP A 146 -0.35 11.29 6.73
N TYR A 147 0.41 10.40 6.09
CA TYR A 147 0.09 9.82 4.79
C TYR A 147 0.05 8.30 4.92
N PHE A 148 -1.15 7.74 4.90
CA PHE A 148 -1.34 6.30 5.08
C PHE A 148 -2.30 5.72 4.02
N PRO A 149 -1.94 5.78 2.73
CA PRO A 149 -2.81 5.31 1.67
C PRO A 149 -3.18 3.82 1.79
N HIS A 150 -2.25 2.94 2.18
CA HIS A 150 -2.51 1.51 2.34
C HIS A 150 -3.43 1.23 3.53
N ARG A 151 -3.27 1.97 4.63
CA ARG A 151 -4.21 1.92 5.76
C ARG A 151 -5.62 2.23 5.33
N GLU A 152 -5.84 3.37 4.67
CA GLU A 152 -7.19 3.80 4.30
C GLU A 152 -7.79 2.86 3.23
N LYS A 153 -6.97 2.41 2.27
CA LYS A 153 -7.37 1.40 1.27
C LYS A 153 -7.84 0.10 1.93
N GLY A 154 -7.08 -0.41 2.89
CA GLY A 154 -7.44 -1.62 3.64
C GLY A 154 -8.73 -1.46 4.45
N ILE A 155 -8.98 -0.28 5.02
CA ILE A 155 -10.24 0.03 5.72
C ILE A 155 -11.42 -0.02 4.75
N ILE A 156 -11.28 0.59 3.57
CA ILE A 156 -12.34 0.60 2.55
C ILE A 156 -12.65 -0.83 2.10
N HIS A 157 -11.64 -1.64 1.80
CA HIS A 157 -11.83 -3.05 1.44
C HIS A 157 -12.57 -3.84 2.53
N TYR A 158 -12.26 -3.59 3.82
CA TYR A 158 -12.97 -4.23 4.93
C TYR A 158 -14.44 -3.82 4.97
N ILE A 159 -14.75 -2.54 4.73
CA ILE A 159 -16.14 -2.05 4.68
C ILE A 159 -16.90 -2.72 3.52
N GLN A 160 -16.24 -2.91 2.38
CA GLN A 160 -16.79 -3.60 1.20
C GLN A 160 -16.87 -5.13 1.35
N GLY A 161 -16.42 -5.70 2.48
CA GLY A 161 -16.45 -7.14 2.75
C GLY A 161 -15.33 -7.95 2.09
N GLN A 162 -14.32 -7.28 1.53
CA GLN A 162 -13.16 -7.90 0.89
C GLN A 162 -12.04 -8.13 1.92
N ASP A 163 -12.29 -9.04 2.85
CA ASP A 163 -11.46 -9.20 4.06
C ASP A 163 -10.02 -9.64 3.77
N GLU A 164 -9.79 -10.51 2.78
CA GLU A 164 -8.46 -10.98 2.43
C GLU A 164 -7.59 -9.84 1.86
N VAL A 165 -8.20 -8.99 1.01
CA VAL A 165 -7.52 -7.81 0.44
C VAL A 165 -7.26 -6.77 1.53
N ALA A 166 -8.26 -6.51 2.38
CA ALA A 166 -8.14 -5.62 3.52
C ALA A 166 -7.00 -6.04 4.46
N GLN A 167 -6.87 -7.34 4.73
CA GLN A 167 -5.81 -7.89 5.56
C GLN A 167 -4.43 -7.59 4.95
N SER A 168 -4.26 -7.85 3.65
CA SER A 168 -2.99 -7.61 2.95
C SER A 168 -2.57 -6.14 2.98
N GLU A 169 -3.49 -5.23 2.68
CA GLU A 169 -3.26 -3.78 2.66
C GLU A 169 -2.94 -3.23 4.06
N LEU A 170 -3.68 -3.68 5.09
CA LEU A 170 -3.40 -3.27 6.47
C LEU A 170 -2.09 -3.87 7.00
N GLN A 171 -1.76 -5.11 6.66
CA GLN A 171 -0.46 -5.69 7.00
C GLN A 171 0.68 -4.94 6.32
N ARG A 172 0.49 -4.47 5.08
CA ARG A 172 1.45 -3.61 4.39
C ARG A 172 1.63 -2.28 5.12
N SER A 173 0.53 -1.58 5.42
CA SER A 173 0.55 -0.36 6.22
C SER A 173 1.33 -0.54 7.54
N MET A 174 1.10 -1.65 8.25
CA MET A 174 1.80 -1.97 9.50
C MET A 174 3.29 -2.30 9.33
N ARG A 175 3.74 -2.71 8.13
CA ARG A 175 5.16 -2.91 7.83
C ARG A 175 5.85 -1.59 7.49
N ASP A 176 5.16 -0.73 6.75
CA ASP A 176 5.67 0.57 6.33
C ASP A 176 5.77 1.53 7.53
N GLU A 177 4.65 1.74 8.23
CA GLU A 177 4.57 2.64 9.38
C GLU A 177 3.47 2.18 10.37
N PRO A 178 3.85 1.59 11.52
CA PRO A 178 2.89 1.13 12.53
C PRO A 178 1.96 2.25 13.03
N SER A 179 0.66 1.97 13.09
CA SER A 179 -0.31 2.89 13.70
C SER A 179 -1.45 2.16 14.41
N ASP A 180 -1.89 2.71 15.54
CA ASP A 180 -2.99 2.15 16.34
C ASP A 180 -4.28 2.01 15.51
N LYS A 181 -4.52 2.94 14.57
CA LYS A 181 -5.64 2.86 13.62
C LYS A 181 -5.51 1.63 12.72
N ALA A 182 -4.36 1.42 12.09
CA ALA A 182 -4.14 0.27 11.21
C ALA A 182 -4.27 -1.05 11.99
N GLU A 183 -3.72 -1.10 13.20
CA GLU A 183 -3.81 -2.29 14.04
C GLU A 183 -5.25 -2.61 14.47
N LYS A 184 -5.99 -1.60 14.95
CA LYS A 184 -7.40 -1.75 15.32
C LYS A 184 -8.25 -2.30 14.19
N TRP A 185 -8.02 -1.84 12.96
CA TRP A 185 -8.74 -2.33 11.79
C TRP A 185 -8.26 -3.72 11.35
N LEU A 186 -6.95 -4.00 11.46
CA LEU A 186 -6.41 -5.32 11.17
C LEU A 186 -7.01 -6.38 12.11
N ASP A 187 -7.22 -6.04 13.37
CA ASP A 187 -7.87 -6.91 14.34
C ASP A 187 -9.35 -7.15 14.03
N LYS A 188 -10.07 -6.13 13.52
CA LYS A 188 -11.43 -6.32 13.02
C LYS A 188 -11.48 -7.28 11.83
N VAL A 189 -10.55 -7.16 10.89
CA VAL A 189 -10.43 -8.05 9.74
C VAL A 189 -10.13 -9.47 10.20
N ARG A 190 -9.13 -9.65 11.07
CA ARG A 190 -8.77 -10.95 11.66
C ARG A 190 -9.98 -11.61 12.32
N LYS A 191 -10.71 -10.88 13.17
CA LYS A 191 -11.91 -11.42 13.85
C LYS A 191 -12.96 -11.94 12.86
N ARG A 192 -13.19 -11.23 11.75
CA ARG A 192 -14.17 -11.63 10.73
C ARG A 192 -13.70 -12.82 9.90
N LEU A 193 -12.40 -12.91 9.58
CA LEU A 193 -11.84 -14.10 8.92
C LEU A 193 -11.93 -15.34 9.83
N MET A 194 -11.56 -15.19 11.10
CA MET A 194 -11.54 -16.28 12.08
C MET A 194 -12.93 -16.69 12.58
N SER A 195 -13.98 -15.88 12.37
CA SER A 195 -15.33 -16.26 12.81
C SER A 195 -15.87 -17.48 12.07
N ARG A 196 -15.27 -17.84 10.92
CA ARG A 196 -15.58 -19.03 10.12
C ARG A 196 -14.97 -20.31 10.71
N GLU A 197 -14.03 -20.19 11.64
CA GLU A 197 -13.30 -21.30 12.25
C GLU A 197 -13.76 -21.57 13.69
N PRO A 198 -13.59 -22.80 14.20
CA PRO A 198 -13.84 -23.10 15.61
C PRO A 198 -12.91 -22.26 16.51
N PRO A 199 -13.37 -21.83 17.70
CA PRO A 199 -12.53 -21.03 18.59
C PRO A 199 -11.38 -21.86 19.17
N SER A 200 -10.15 -21.35 19.08
CA SER A 200 -8.96 -21.91 19.72
C SER A 200 -8.83 -21.46 21.17
N VAL A 201 -8.04 -22.20 21.94
CA VAL A 201 -7.68 -21.87 23.33
C VAL A 201 -6.18 -21.56 23.36
N PRO A 202 -5.77 -20.41 23.93
CA PRO A 202 -4.36 -20.05 23.97
C PRO A 202 -3.52 -21.03 24.80
N ARG A 203 -2.22 -21.05 24.56
CA ARG A 203 -1.26 -21.77 25.41
C ARG A 203 -0.32 -20.79 26.07
N ILE A 204 -0.05 -20.98 27.36
CA ILE A 204 0.78 -20.08 28.18
C ILE A 204 2.06 -20.82 28.55
N PHE A 205 3.19 -20.22 28.19
CA PHE A 205 4.54 -20.67 28.51
C PHE A 205 5.21 -19.67 29.43
N VAL A 206 5.93 -20.18 30.40
CA VAL A 206 6.66 -19.38 31.38
C VAL A 206 8.12 -19.78 31.31
N LYS A 207 9.01 -18.80 31.17
CA LYS A 207 10.45 -19.07 31.04
C LYS A 207 10.97 -19.69 32.33
N GLY A 208 11.79 -20.73 32.20
CA GLY A 208 12.41 -21.42 33.34
C GLY A 208 11.53 -22.45 34.02
N LEU A 209 10.35 -22.75 33.45
CA LEU A 209 9.47 -23.83 33.90
C LEU A 209 9.37 -24.90 32.81
N SER A 210 9.71 -26.14 33.14
CA SER A 210 9.53 -27.29 32.24
C SER A 210 8.20 -27.98 32.46
N ASP A 211 7.80 -28.33 33.69
CA ASP A 211 6.56 -29.10 33.92
C ASP A 211 5.89 -28.85 35.28
N GLU A 212 6.67 -28.69 36.35
CA GLU A 212 6.14 -28.39 37.69
C GLU A 212 5.77 -26.90 37.73
N ASN A 213 4.53 -26.56 38.08
CA ASN A 213 4.05 -25.17 38.14
C ASN A 213 4.67 -24.40 39.33
N GLU A 214 5.89 -24.73 39.73
CA GLU A 214 6.54 -24.28 40.95
C GLU A 214 7.89 -23.61 40.64
N ILE A 215 8.12 -22.45 41.23
CA ILE A 215 9.38 -21.70 41.11
C ILE A 215 9.93 -21.45 42.51
N TRP A 216 11.15 -21.89 42.77
CA TRP A 216 11.90 -21.54 43.98
C TRP A 216 12.90 -20.43 43.65
N THR A 217 12.86 -19.33 44.39
CA THR A 217 13.75 -18.19 44.14
C THR A 217 14.07 -17.40 45.40
N LYS A 218 15.27 -16.82 45.43
CA LYS A 218 15.70 -15.84 46.45
C LYS A 218 15.68 -14.40 45.94
N ASP A 219 15.37 -14.19 44.66
CA ASP A 219 15.58 -12.91 43.98
C ASP A 219 14.61 -11.81 44.43
N ARG A 220 15.02 -10.56 44.21
CA ARG A 220 14.20 -9.36 44.43
C ARG A 220 14.61 -8.23 43.46
N PRO A 221 13.71 -7.77 42.56
CA PRO A 221 12.38 -8.30 42.25
C PRO A 221 12.44 -9.62 41.47
N ILE A 222 11.38 -10.42 41.55
CA ILE A 222 11.24 -11.66 40.76
C ILE A 222 10.74 -11.27 39.36
N LEU A 223 11.46 -11.66 38.32
CA LEU A 223 11.05 -11.40 36.93
C LEU A 223 10.22 -12.57 36.40
N LEU A 224 8.90 -12.46 36.46
CA LEU A 224 8.01 -13.41 35.79
C LEU A 224 8.00 -13.07 34.30
N SER A 225 8.47 -13.96 33.45
CA SER A 225 8.47 -13.76 32.00
C SER A 225 8.07 -15.02 31.25
N GLY A 226 7.49 -14.84 30.07
CA GLY A 226 6.91 -15.93 29.30
C GLY A 226 6.34 -15.45 27.97
N TRP A 227 5.62 -16.34 27.30
CA TRP A 227 4.84 -16.00 26.12
C TRP A 227 3.52 -16.77 26.12
N ALA A 228 2.50 -16.17 25.52
CA ALA A 228 1.28 -16.86 25.17
C ALA A 228 1.23 -17.03 23.65
N GLU A 229 0.78 -18.19 23.17
CA GLU A 229 0.59 -18.46 21.75
C GLU A 229 -0.84 -18.93 21.44
N ASP A 230 -1.37 -18.50 20.30
CA ASP A 230 -2.67 -18.93 19.79
C ASP A 230 -2.76 -18.69 18.28
N GLU A 231 -3.31 -19.64 17.51
CA GLU A 231 -3.52 -19.46 16.06
C GLU A 231 -4.51 -18.34 15.72
N GLN A 232 -5.49 -18.09 16.59
CA GLN A 232 -6.46 -17.01 16.52
C GLN A 232 -6.04 -15.76 17.30
N TYR A 233 -4.72 -15.58 17.47
CA TYR A 233 -4.07 -14.41 18.08
C TYR A 233 -4.40 -14.21 19.56
N VAL A 234 -3.38 -13.95 20.36
CA VAL A 234 -3.53 -13.51 21.76
C VAL A 234 -3.76 -11.99 21.75
N SER A 235 -4.80 -11.55 22.45
CA SER A 235 -5.17 -10.11 22.52
C SER A 235 -5.10 -9.52 23.92
N GLU A 236 -5.25 -10.36 24.94
CA GLU A 236 -5.23 -9.92 26.34
C GLU A 236 -4.47 -10.94 27.18
N ILE A 237 -3.69 -10.42 28.12
CA ILE A 237 -3.00 -11.21 29.14
C ILE A 237 -3.28 -10.53 30.48
N THR A 238 -3.61 -11.31 31.51
CA THR A 238 -3.70 -10.82 32.88
C THR A 238 -2.77 -11.62 33.78
N ILE A 239 -2.12 -10.94 34.73
CA ILE A 239 -1.19 -11.55 35.70
C ILE A 239 -1.64 -11.13 37.10
N SER A 240 -2.07 -12.11 37.89
CA SER A 240 -2.71 -11.94 39.20
C SER A 240 -3.93 -11.01 39.16
N GLY A 241 -4.76 -11.16 38.13
CA GLY A 241 -5.96 -10.33 37.92
C GLY A 241 -5.69 -8.90 37.42
N GLN A 242 -4.43 -8.50 37.26
CA GLN A 242 -4.08 -7.20 36.68
C GLN A 242 -3.80 -7.33 35.18
N PRO A 243 -4.37 -6.46 34.33
CA PRO A 243 -4.10 -6.48 32.90
C PRO A 243 -2.63 -6.20 32.61
N TYR A 244 -2.05 -7.02 31.76
CA TYR A 244 -0.74 -6.79 31.15
C TYR A 244 -0.96 -6.07 29.83
N LEU A 245 -0.25 -4.96 29.60
CA LEU A 245 -0.37 -4.19 28.38
C LEU A 245 0.17 -5.01 27.20
N VAL A 246 -0.75 -5.51 26.37
CA VAL A 246 -0.45 -6.09 25.07
C VAL A 246 -0.53 -4.97 24.05
N GLU A 247 0.62 -4.52 23.55
CA GLU A 247 0.66 -3.46 22.54
C GLU A 247 -0.01 -3.87 21.24
N ARG A 248 0.18 -5.14 20.84
CA ARG A 248 -0.38 -5.71 19.62
C ARG A 248 -0.84 -7.14 19.76
N SER A 249 -2.00 -7.45 19.18
CA SER A 249 -2.45 -8.82 19.05
C SER A 249 -1.56 -9.62 18.09
N GLY A 250 -1.11 -10.78 18.55
CA GLY A 250 -0.11 -11.60 17.87
C GLY A 250 -0.37 -13.08 18.05
N LYS A 251 0.08 -13.90 17.10
CA LYS A 251 0.09 -15.36 17.28
C LYS A 251 0.94 -15.79 18.46
N GLN A 252 1.95 -14.99 18.79
CA GLN A 252 2.77 -15.13 19.97
C GLN A 252 2.94 -13.76 20.61
N VAL A 253 2.62 -13.65 21.90
CA VAL A 253 2.76 -12.41 22.67
C VAL A 253 3.64 -12.68 23.87
N ASN A 254 4.77 -11.99 23.94
CA ASN A 254 5.68 -12.06 25.07
C ASN A 254 5.16 -11.20 26.23
N PHE A 255 5.34 -11.67 27.46
CA PHE A 255 5.04 -10.90 28.66
C PHE A 255 6.19 -10.95 29.66
N GLY A 256 6.32 -9.87 30.45
CA GLY A 256 7.33 -9.75 31.50
C GLY A 256 6.88 -8.81 32.59
N LYS A 257 6.74 -9.31 33.82
CA LYS A 257 6.30 -8.53 34.98
C LYS A 257 7.26 -8.71 36.15
N LYS A 258 7.71 -7.59 36.73
CA LYS A 258 8.47 -7.57 37.98
C LYS A 258 7.49 -7.76 39.13
N LEU A 259 7.68 -8.81 39.93
CA LEU A 259 6.87 -9.13 41.09
C LEU A 259 7.67 -8.83 42.36
N ASN A 260 7.10 -8.00 43.23
CA ASN A 260 7.65 -7.68 44.55
C ASN A 260 7.00 -8.57 45.60
N LEU A 261 7.40 -9.84 45.65
CA LEU A 261 6.86 -10.83 46.59
C LEU A 261 7.67 -10.84 47.91
N SER A 262 6.95 -11.00 49.02
CA SER A 262 7.53 -11.21 50.36
C SER A 262 8.04 -12.65 50.51
N GLN A 263 8.76 -12.94 51.60
CA GLN A 263 9.09 -14.33 51.97
C GLN A 263 7.82 -15.18 52.04
N GLY A 264 7.89 -16.45 51.59
CA GLY A 264 6.79 -17.41 51.66
C GLY A 264 6.30 -17.91 50.30
N GLU A 265 5.16 -18.59 50.32
CA GLU A 265 4.47 -19.12 49.12
C GLU A 265 3.51 -18.08 48.54
N HIS A 266 3.56 -17.90 47.21
CA HIS A 266 2.67 -17.00 46.47
C HIS A 266 2.06 -17.71 45.28
N ARG A 267 0.75 -17.57 45.10
CA ARG A 267 0.02 -18.13 43.95
C ARG A 267 -0.22 -17.05 42.91
N ILE A 268 0.32 -17.25 41.72
CA ILE A 268 0.26 -16.31 40.60
C ILE A 268 -0.57 -16.94 39.48
N ARG A 269 -1.73 -16.37 39.24
CA ARG A 269 -2.62 -16.74 38.13
C ARG A 269 -2.28 -15.93 36.88
N ILE A 270 -2.02 -16.61 35.78
CA ILE A 270 -1.85 -16.00 34.46
C ILE A 270 -3.02 -16.43 33.58
N THR A 271 -3.71 -15.47 32.97
CA THR A 271 -4.78 -15.75 32.01
C THR A 271 -4.44 -15.12 30.67
N ALA A 272 -4.65 -15.86 29.59
CA ALA A 272 -4.50 -15.36 28.23
C ALA A 272 -5.79 -15.56 27.45
N THR A 273 -6.22 -14.54 26.71
CA THR A 273 -7.48 -14.54 25.96
C THR A 273 -7.22 -14.29 24.48
N ASN A 274 -7.85 -15.11 23.63
CA ASN A 274 -7.73 -14.97 22.19
C ASN A 274 -8.44 -13.71 21.67
N LEU A 275 -8.16 -13.31 20.43
CA LEU A 275 -8.70 -12.08 19.84
C LEU A 275 -10.23 -12.10 19.68
N ARG A 276 -10.86 -13.29 19.67
CA ARG A 276 -12.31 -13.45 19.66
C ARG A 276 -12.96 -13.19 21.02
N GLY A 277 -12.20 -13.28 22.12
CA GLY A 277 -12.71 -13.08 23.49
C GLY A 277 -13.59 -14.22 24.01
N THR A 278 -13.75 -15.31 23.26
CA THR A 278 -14.68 -16.40 23.63
C THR A 278 -14.02 -17.48 24.46
N ARG A 279 -12.69 -17.60 24.40
CA ARG A 279 -11.92 -18.62 25.10
C ARG A 279 -10.69 -18.00 25.73
N SER A 280 -10.42 -18.42 26.96
CA SER A 280 -9.26 -18.03 27.73
C SER A 280 -8.58 -19.28 28.28
N ALA A 281 -7.26 -19.24 28.34
CA ALA A 281 -6.46 -20.23 29.05
C ALA A 281 -6.01 -19.65 30.38
N GLU A 282 -5.93 -20.50 31.39
CA GLU A 282 -5.45 -20.14 32.71
C GLU A 282 -4.27 -21.04 33.08
N ARG A 283 -3.24 -20.43 33.66
CA ARG A 283 -2.11 -21.13 34.26
C ARG A 283 -1.86 -20.58 35.64
N GLU A 284 -1.91 -21.46 36.64
CA GLU A 284 -1.56 -21.13 38.02
C GLU A 284 -0.10 -21.53 38.26
N LEU A 285 0.65 -20.64 38.90
CA LEU A 285 2.04 -20.84 39.31
C LEU A 285 2.16 -20.65 40.81
N ILE A 286 2.96 -21.48 41.45
CA ILE A 286 3.33 -21.35 42.86
C ILE A 286 4.78 -20.86 42.91
N ILE A 287 5.00 -19.72 43.55
CA ILE A 287 6.33 -19.13 43.71
C ILE A 287 6.71 -19.20 45.19
N HIS A 288 7.73 -20.00 45.49
CA HIS A 288 8.34 -20.10 46.80
C HIS A 288 9.50 -19.11 46.90
N VAL A 289 9.32 -18.10 47.74
CA VAL A 289 10.34 -17.09 48.01
C VAL A 289 11.06 -17.46 49.30
N ASP A 290 12.28 -17.97 49.15
CA ASP A 290 13.16 -18.25 50.28
C ASP A 290 14.42 -17.39 50.26
N ARG A 291 14.48 -16.42 51.17
CA ARG A 291 15.61 -15.52 51.41
C ARG A 291 16.28 -15.76 52.76
N SER A 292 15.81 -16.74 53.51
CA SER A 292 16.28 -17.05 54.87
C SER A 292 17.31 -18.19 54.89
N GLY A 293 17.50 -18.88 53.76
CA GLY A 293 18.54 -19.89 53.60
C GLY A 293 19.96 -19.30 53.73
N PRO A 294 20.92 -20.07 54.29
CA PRO A 294 22.30 -19.62 54.53
C PRO A 294 23.07 -19.27 53.24
#